data_AF-A0A8T7K6J2-F1
#
_entry.id   AF-A0A8T7K6J2-F1
#
_cell.length_a   1.000
_cell.length_b   1.000
_cell.length_c   1.000
_cell.angle_alpha   90.00
_cell.angle_beta   90.00
_cell.angle_gamma   90.00
#
_symmetry.space_group_name_H-M   'P 1'
#
loop_
_entity.id
_entity.type
_entity.pdbx_description
1 polymer ?
#
loop_
_entity_poly.entity_id
_entity_poly.type
_entity_poly.pdbx_seq_one_letter_code
_entity_poly.pdbx_strand_id
1 'polypeptide(L)'
;MTDVRPNIWRLQAQFDTKGLIQALKDEDPNIRKRATAALYALGAVEAVSALREALDRETHPDVRASLVTALAHLSAEDTAAPAAPPEEETNAVERLLQQLQSDHPERIIQAARALGELKDKTAVEPLVLVFRSATLDGHVRLAAAEALLMLESAPAEVTLLGALRSRKWQLRRNAAAILGQLRADWAVVPLGHVLHDEHDVVARTARAALKRIATPEARRILDASPAESGADQRSTSETLSVVDVPDHMKPSEAQASPEVREKTKPSRPTKMNNLALLKPSAESQPQGDEENTADAEKGSEST
;
A
#
# COMPACT_ATOMS: atom_id res chain seq x y z
N MET A 1 37.49 -15.68 -11.05
CA MET A 1 36.79 -15.85 -9.74
C MET A 1 35.46 -15.16 -9.89
N THR A 2 34.37 -15.82 -9.54
CA THR A 2 32.99 -15.47 -9.96
C THR A 2 32.61 -14.04 -9.60
N ASP A 3 32.20 -13.28 -10.61
CA ASP A 3 31.70 -11.90 -10.59
C ASP A 3 30.31 -11.81 -9.94
N VAL A 4 30.22 -12.22 -8.68
CA VAL A 4 29.00 -12.11 -7.87
C VAL A 4 29.14 -10.86 -7.03
N ARG A 5 28.47 -9.79 -7.46
CA ARG A 5 28.40 -8.54 -6.68
C ARG A 5 27.87 -8.83 -5.27
N PRO A 6 28.56 -8.39 -4.21
CA PRO A 6 28.16 -8.67 -2.84
C PRO A 6 26.83 -7.98 -2.51
N ASN A 7 25.86 -8.76 -2.02
CA ASN A 7 24.58 -8.23 -1.56
C ASN A 7 24.73 -7.73 -0.12
N ILE A 8 24.99 -6.42 0.03
CA ILE A 8 25.28 -5.80 1.33
C ILE A 8 24.14 -5.99 2.33
N TRP A 9 22.88 -5.88 1.89
CA TRP A 9 21.73 -6.06 2.77
C TRP A 9 21.69 -7.48 3.36
N ARG A 10 21.92 -8.49 2.53
CA ARG A 10 21.97 -9.89 2.99
C ARG A 10 23.11 -10.11 3.98
N LEU A 11 24.28 -9.53 3.72
CA LEU A 11 25.44 -9.63 4.62
C LEU A 11 25.17 -8.95 5.97
N GLN A 12 24.56 -7.76 5.95
CA GLN A 12 24.17 -7.04 7.17
C GLN A 12 23.11 -7.80 7.97
N ALA A 13 22.06 -8.32 7.32
CA ALA A 13 21.00 -9.10 7.96
C ALA A 13 21.52 -10.41 8.59
N GLN A 14 22.63 -10.94 8.08
CA GLN A 14 23.29 -12.15 8.59
C GLN A 14 24.39 -11.85 9.60
N PHE A 15 24.64 -10.59 9.94
CA PHE A 15 25.77 -10.16 10.78
C PHE A 15 27.12 -10.66 10.23
N ASP A 16 27.25 -10.78 8.90
CA ASP A 16 28.46 -11.26 8.25
C ASP A 16 29.49 -10.12 8.12
N THR A 17 30.14 -9.81 9.24
CA THR A 17 31.19 -8.77 9.29
C THR A 17 32.33 -9.06 8.33
N LYS A 18 32.68 -10.34 8.11
CA LYS A 18 33.77 -10.73 7.20
C LYS A 18 33.41 -10.44 5.75
N GLY A 19 32.19 -10.78 5.35
CA GLY A 19 31.66 -10.47 4.02
C GLY A 19 31.57 -8.97 3.78
N LEU A 20 31.16 -8.20 4.79
CA LEU A 20 31.13 -6.73 4.72
C LEU A 20 32.53 -6.11 4.62
N ILE A 21 33.51 -6.60 5.39
CA ILE A 21 34.92 -6.17 5.27
C ILE A 21 35.45 -6.46 3.86
N GLN A 22 35.08 -7.59 3.27
CA GLN A 22 35.47 -7.91 1.90
C GLN A 22 34.83 -6.95 0.89
N ALA A 23 33.57 -6.54 1.11
CA ALA A 23 32.87 -5.60 0.24
C ALA A 23 33.41 -4.17 0.28
N LEU A 24 34.22 -3.79 1.29
CA LEU A 24 34.99 -2.53 1.28
C LEU A 24 36.04 -2.46 0.16
N LYS A 25 36.35 -3.58 -0.48
CA LYS A 25 37.31 -3.67 -1.60
C LYS A 25 36.63 -3.71 -2.97
N ASP A 26 35.31 -3.58 -3.02
CA ASP A 26 34.55 -3.62 -4.27
C ASP A 26 34.89 -2.44 -5.18
N GLU A 27 34.81 -2.63 -6.49
CA GLU A 27 35.08 -1.58 -7.48
C GLU A 27 34.01 -0.49 -7.46
N ASP A 28 32.75 -0.84 -7.15
CA ASP A 28 31.62 0.08 -7.09
C ASP A 28 31.66 0.92 -5.80
N PRO A 29 31.78 2.26 -5.89
CA PRO A 29 31.75 3.14 -4.73
C PRO A 29 30.48 3.01 -3.89
N ASN A 30 29.34 2.67 -4.51
CA ASN A 30 28.08 2.47 -3.78
C ASN A 30 28.12 1.21 -2.91
N ILE A 31 28.78 0.15 -3.39
CA ILE A 31 28.94 -1.09 -2.63
C ILE A 31 29.86 -0.83 -1.44
N ARG A 32 30.99 -0.12 -1.65
CA ARG A 32 31.89 0.27 -0.55
C ARG A 32 31.19 1.14 0.49
N LYS A 33 30.46 2.19 0.06
CA LYS A 33 29.67 3.07 0.95
C LYS A 33 28.66 2.29 1.78
N ARG A 34 27.91 1.38 1.14
CA ARG A 34 26.91 0.56 1.83
C ARG A 34 27.56 -0.43 2.79
N ALA A 35 28.69 -1.03 2.42
CA ALA A 35 29.45 -1.92 3.30
C ALA A 35 29.95 -1.16 4.55
N THR A 36 30.47 0.05 4.37
CA THR A 36 30.86 0.96 5.47
C THR A 36 29.68 1.29 6.39
N ALA A 37 28.53 1.67 5.84
CA ALA A 37 27.33 1.97 6.60
C ALA A 37 26.80 0.75 7.37
N ALA A 38 26.85 -0.43 6.76
CA ALA A 38 26.46 -1.68 7.40
C ALA A 38 27.39 -2.03 8.58
N LEU A 39 28.72 -1.92 8.39
CA LEU A 39 29.69 -2.15 9.47
C LEU A 39 29.51 -1.17 10.64
N TYR A 40 29.21 0.10 10.34
CA TYR A 40 28.85 1.09 11.34
C TYR A 40 27.55 0.72 12.08
N ALA A 41 26.49 0.40 11.36
CA ALA A 41 25.19 0.06 11.96
C ALA A 41 25.24 -1.21 12.82
N LEU A 42 26.17 -2.12 12.52
CA LEU A 42 26.40 -3.33 13.31
C LEU A 42 27.28 -3.10 14.55
N GLY A 43 27.85 -1.91 14.73
CA GLY A 43 28.82 -1.66 15.80
C GLY A 43 30.07 -2.54 15.67
N ALA A 44 30.51 -2.82 14.44
CA ALA A 44 31.59 -3.76 14.16
C ALA A 44 32.97 -3.15 14.48
N VAL A 45 33.29 -3.00 15.76
CA VAL A 45 34.56 -2.44 16.26
C VAL A 45 35.77 -3.25 15.73
N GLU A 46 35.61 -4.55 15.51
CA GLU A 46 36.63 -5.41 14.91
C GLU A 46 36.99 -5.02 13.45
N ALA A 47 36.10 -4.30 12.76
CA ALA A 47 36.32 -3.85 11.39
C ALA A 47 37.11 -2.52 11.30
N VAL A 48 37.43 -1.86 12.42
CA VAL A 48 38.11 -0.55 12.44
C VAL A 48 39.42 -0.56 11.65
N SER A 49 40.22 -1.62 11.77
CA SER A 49 41.49 -1.71 11.01
C SER A 49 41.24 -1.77 9.49
N ALA A 50 40.22 -2.53 9.06
CA ALA A 50 39.86 -2.64 7.65
C ALA A 50 39.25 -1.34 7.10
N LEU A 51 38.48 -0.62 7.92
CA LEU A 51 37.93 0.69 7.58
C LEU A 51 39.03 1.76 7.42
N ARG A 52 40.08 1.73 8.26
CA ARG A 52 41.26 2.62 8.10
C ARG A 52 41.99 2.34 6.79
N GLU A 53 42.27 1.06 6.51
CA GLU A 53 42.90 0.66 5.24
C GLU A 53 42.03 1.08 4.04
N ALA A 54 40.70 0.97 4.15
CA ALA A 54 39.79 1.43 3.11
C ALA A 54 39.84 2.95 2.92
N LEU A 55 39.91 3.74 4.00
CA LEU A 55 39.99 5.20 3.94
C LEU A 55 41.29 5.70 3.30
N ASP A 56 42.41 5.00 3.55
CA ASP A 56 43.72 5.38 2.98
C ASP A 56 43.76 5.26 1.46
N ARG A 57 43.03 4.28 0.89
CA ARG A 57 42.93 4.07 -0.57
C ARG A 57 41.71 4.71 -1.23
N GLU A 58 40.75 5.19 -0.46
CA GLU A 58 39.49 5.68 -1.01
C GLU A 58 39.67 7.03 -1.70
N THR A 59 39.18 7.12 -2.94
CA THR A 59 39.27 8.32 -3.78
C THR A 59 37.91 9.01 -3.94
N HIS A 60 36.80 8.28 -3.77
CA HIS A 60 35.47 8.83 -3.92
C HIS A 60 35.06 9.64 -2.69
N PRO A 61 34.70 10.94 -2.83
CA PRO A 61 34.47 11.84 -1.70
C PRO A 61 33.40 11.32 -0.73
N ASP A 62 32.26 10.85 -1.24
CA ASP A 62 31.15 10.36 -0.41
C ASP A 62 31.52 9.10 0.39
N VAL A 63 32.34 8.22 -0.19
CA VAL A 63 32.79 7.00 0.49
C VAL A 63 33.83 7.35 1.56
N ARG A 64 34.72 8.32 1.27
CA ARG A 64 35.65 8.86 2.28
C ARG A 64 34.91 9.46 3.46
N ALA A 65 33.90 10.29 3.22
CA ALA A 65 33.08 10.89 4.28
C ALA A 65 32.40 9.80 5.14
N SER A 66 31.80 8.80 4.49
CA SER A 66 31.17 7.66 5.17
C SER A 66 32.18 6.86 6.02
N LEU A 67 33.39 6.61 5.50
CA LEU A 67 34.46 5.90 6.21
C LEU A 67 34.97 6.69 7.43
N VAL A 68 35.15 8.01 7.29
CA VAL A 68 35.55 8.90 8.39
C VAL A 68 34.51 8.88 9.51
N THR A 69 33.22 9.02 9.17
CA THR A 69 32.13 8.98 10.15
C THR A 69 32.07 7.63 10.85
N ALA A 70 32.10 6.53 10.10
CA ALA A 70 32.08 5.18 10.68
C ALA A 70 33.27 4.96 11.64
N LEU A 71 34.48 5.38 11.26
CA LEU A 71 35.67 5.28 12.11
C LEU A 71 35.57 6.13 13.36
N ALA A 72 35.03 7.36 13.27
CA ALA A 72 34.88 8.26 14.41
C ALA A 72 33.98 7.65 15.48
N HIS A 73 32.85 7.04 15.07
CA HIS A 73 31.91 6.43 16.01
C HIS A 73 32.39 5.08 16.53
N LEU A 74 32.89 4.19 15.68
CA LEU A 74 33.38 2.87 16.11
C LEU A 74 34.65 2.97 16.97
N SER A 75 35.39 4.08 16.87
CA SER A 75 36.53 4.36 17.77
C SER A 75 36.11 5.07 19.07
N ALA A 76 34.86 5.55 19.17
CA ALA A 76 34.32 6.23 20.35
C ALA A 76 33.52 5.29 21.28
N GLU A 77 33.25 4.05 20.86
CA GLU A 77 32.43 3.07 21.59
C GLU A 77 33.16 2.36 22.75
N ASP A 78 33.92 3.08 23.59
CA ASP A 78 34.19 2.64 24.98
C ASP A 78 33.20 3.26 25.99
N THR A 79 32.31 4.15 25.54
CA THR A 79 31.23 4.67 26.37
C THR A 79 29.92 4.82 25.59
N ALA A 80 28.99 3.92 25.92
CA ALA A 80 27.53 4.08 25.85
C ALA A 80 26.88 4.43 24.49
N ALA A 81 26.12 3.44 23.98
CA ALA A 81 24.83 3.48 23.29
C ALA A 81 24.41 4.70 22.40
N PRO A 82 23.78 4.44 21.25
CA PRO A 82 23.97 5.22 20.04
C PRO A 82 23.15 6.51 19.99
N ALA A 83 23.84 7.64 19.79
CA ALA A 83 23.26 8.84 19.21
C ALA A 83 23.27 8.70 17.69
N ALA A 84 22.09 8.89 17.09
CA ALA A 84 21.85 8.87 15.64
C ALA A 84 22.87 9.73 14.86
N PRO A 85 23.27 9.32 13.65
CA PRO A 85 24.31 9.99 12.89
C PRO A 85 23.90 11.41 12.45
N PRO A 86 24.87 12.33 12.29
CA PRO A 86 24.64 13.71 11.89
C PRO A 86 24.23 13.81 10.41
N GLU A 87 23.39 14.81 10.13
CA GLU A 87 22.66 15.03 8.89
C GLU A 87 23.57 15.37 7.70
N GLU A 88 23.59 14.51 6.68
CA GLU A 88 23.86 14.88 5.28
C GLU A 88 22.88 14.12 4.37
N GLU A 89 21.95 14.86 3.75
CA GLU A 89 20.97 14.43 2.73
C GLU A 89 20.48 12.98 2.84
N THR A 90 19.89 12.63 3.99
CA THR A 90 19.14 11.37 4.09
C THR A 90 18.02 11.43 3.06
N ASN A 91 18.04 10.50 2.11
CA ASN A 91 17.04 10.37 1.07
C ASN A 91 15.65 10.52 1.72
N ALA A 92 14.85 11.47 1.25
CA ALA A 92 13.53 11.76 1.84
C ALA A 92 12.70 10.48 2.02
N VAL A 93 12.83 9.54 1.07
CA VAL A 93 12.21 8.22 1.13
C VAL A 93 12.74 7.41 2.30
N GLU A 94 14.06 7.31 2.51
CA GLU A 94 14.65 6.56 3.63
C GLU A 94 14.21 7.10 4.99
N ARG A 95 14.11 8.43 5.16
CA ARG A 95 13.59 9.04 6.40
C ARG A 95 12.15 8.64 6.65
N LEU A 96 11.31 8.70 5.61
CA LEU A 96 9.90 8.33 5.71
C LEU A 96 9.74 6.82 5.96
N LEU A 97 10.59 5.98 5.37
CA LEU A 97 10.64 4.54 5.64
C LEU A 97 10.99 4.25 7.10
N GLN A 98 11.93 4.99 7.69
CA GLN A 98 12.22 4.89 9.13
C GLN A 98 11.02 5.37 9.97
N GLN A 99 10.32 6.42 9.56
CA GLN A 99 9.13 6.90 10.27
C GLN A 99 7.97 5.91 10.27
N LEU A 100 7.86 5.01 9.27
CA LEU A 100 6.89 3.92 9.29
C LEU A 100 7.10 2.94 10.46
N GLN A 101 8.30 2.92 11.06
CA GLN A 101 8.64 2.08 12.22
C GLN A 101 8.39 2.78 13.57
N SER A 102 7.81 3.98 13.57
CA SER A 102 7.52 4.73 14.80
C SER A 102 6.41 4.06 15.62
N ASP A 103 6.49 4.17 16.95
CA ASP A 103 5.39 3.77 17.84
C ASP A 103 4.22 4.78 17.87
N HIS A 104 4.36 5.93 17.22
CA HIS A 104 3.34 6.97 17.18
C HIS A 104 2.48 6.86 15.91
N PRO A 105 1.18 6.53 16.02
CA PRO A 105 0.30 6.34 14.86
C PRO A 105 0.30 7.52 13.88
N GLU A 106 0.29 8.75 14.39
CA GLU A 106 0.29 9.97 13.58
C GLU A 106 1.54 10.09 12.70
N ARG A 107 2.71 9.68 13.21
CA ARG A 107 3.96 9.68 12.44
C ARG A 107 3.94 8.65 11.33
N ILE A 108 3.39 7.46 11.59
CA ILE A 108 3.24 6.41 10.58
C ILE A 108 2.27 6.88 9.48
N ILE A 109 1.15 7.52 9.84
CA ILE A 109 0.16 8.04 8.88
C ILE A 109 0.78 9.11 7.99
N GLN A 110 1.49 10.08 8.58
CA GLN A 110 2.17 11.14 7.84
C GLN A 110 3.22 10.55 6.88
N ALA A 111 4.00 9.58 7.36
CA ALA A 111 5.00 8.91 6.54
C ALA A 111 4.38 8.13 5.38
N ALA A 112 3.30 7.37 5.63
CA ALA A 112 2.60 6.62 4.59
C ALA A 112 2.06 7.54 3.49
N ARG A 113 1.41 8.65 3.86
CA ARG A 113 0.89 9.64 2.91
C ARG A 113 2.00 10.23 2.06
N ALA A 114 3.07 10.72 2.69
CA ALA A 114 4.20 11.31 1.99
C ALA A 114 4.87 10.30 1.03
N LEU A 115 5.01 9.02 1.43
CA LEU A 115 5.53 7.97 0.55
C LEU A 115 4.62 7.71 -0.65
N GLY A 116 3.29 7.74 -0.47
CA GLY A 116 2.32 7.65 -1.56
C GLY A 116 2.44 8.83 -2.54
N GLU A 117 2.61 10.05 -2.03
CA GLU A 117 2.80 11.27 -2.84
C GLU A 117 4.12 11.25 -3.63
N LEU A 118 5.19 10.73 -3.04
CA LEU A 118 6.49 10.60 -3.70
C LEU A 118 6.47 9.57 -4.83
N LYS A 119 5.47 8.67 -4.86
CA LYS A 119 5.32 7.58 -5.85
C LYS A 119 6.55 6.68 -5.99
N ASP A 120 7.40 6.63 -4.96
CA ASP A 120 8.58 5.76 -4.95
C ASP A 120 8.19 4.33 -4.60
N LYS A 121 8.41 3.40 -5.54
CA LYS A 121 8.03 1.99 -5.40
C LYS A 121 8.83 1.23 -4.36
N THR A 122 9.94 1.78 -3.84
CA THR A 122 10.65 1.21 -2.69
C THR A 122 9.78 1.17 -1.43
N ALA A 123 8.74 2.00 -1.35
CA ALA A 123 7.79 2.04 -0.24
C ALA A 123 6.77 0.90 -0.24
N VAL A 124 6.61 0.15 -1.34
CA VAL A 124 5.55 -0.86 -1.48
C VAL A 124 5.62 -1.91 -0.37
N GLU A 125 6.76 -2.56 -0.18
CA GLU A 125 6.88 -3.64 0.80
C GLU A 125 6.75 -3.15 2.26
N PRO A 126 7.39 -2.05 2.67
CA PRO A 126 7.16 -1.43 3.98
C PRO A 126 5.68 -1.08 4.23
N LEU A 127 4.98 -0.48 3.27
CA LEU A 127 3.56 -0.15 3.41
C LEU A 127 2.68 -1.40 3.48
N VAL A 128 3.02 -2.47 2.75
CA VAL A 128 2.34 -3.77 2.87
C VAL A 128 2.49 -4.34 4.28
N LEU A 129 3.66 -4.23 4.91
CA LEU A 129 3.84 -4.67 6.30
C LEU A 129 2.96 -3.88 7.28
N VAL A 130 2.90 -2.56 7.13
CA VAL A 130 2.03 -1.69 7.93
C VAL A 130 0.56 -2.08 7.75
N PHE A 131 0.11 -2.24 6.50
CA PHE A 131 -1.25 -2.67 6.17
C PHE A 131 -1.61 -4.03 6.79
N ARG A 132 -0.69 -5.00 6.78
CA ARG A 132 -0.93 -6.36 7.29
C ARG A 132 -0.83 -6.47 8.81
N SER A 133 -0.37 -5.43 9.50
CA SER A 133 -0.23 -5.46 10.95
C SER A 133 -1.58 -5.50 11.65
N ALA A 134 -1.84 -6.60 12.37
CA ALA A 134 -3.06 -6.76 13.16
C ALA A 134 -3.05 -5.89 14.44
N THR A 135 -1.88 -5.44 14.89
CA THR A 135 -1.71 -4.69 16.15
C THR A 135 -1.80 -3.18 15.95
N LEU A 136 -1.53 -2.67 14.74
CA LEU A 136 -1.63 -1.25 14.44
C LEU A 136 -3.08 -0.77 14.41
N ASP A 137 -3.27 0.53 14.55
CA ASP A 137 -4.59 1.15 14.48
C ASP A 137 -5.22 1.06 13.07
N GLY A 138 -6.55 1.15 13.00
CA GLY A 138 -7.30 1.15 11.74
C GLY A 138 -6.89 2.26 10.77
N HIS A 139 -6.65 3.48 11.27
CA HIS A 139 -6.26 4.63 10.45
C HIS A 139 -4.88 4.45 9.84
N VAL A 140 -3.96 3.89 10.63
CA VAL A 140 -2.60 3.61 10.17
C VAL A 140 -2.63 2.64 9.00
N ARG A 141 -3.42 1.56 9.11
CA ARG A 141 -3.58 0.61 8.01
C ARG A 141 -4.30 1.21 6.80
N LEU A 142 -5.31 2.06 7.01
CA LEU A 142 -6.00 2.76 5.93
C LEU A 142 -5.03 3.67 5.17
N ALA A 143 -4.25 4.49 5.88
CA ALA A 143 -3.25 5.37 5.28
C ALA A 143 -2.21 4.58 4.46
N ALA A 144 -1.78 3.42 4.97
CA ALA A 144 -0.88 2.53 4.22
C ALA A 144 -1.55 1.97 2.94
N ALA A 145 -2.83 1.60 3.00
CA ALA A 145 -3.57 1.13 1.84
C ALA A 145 -3.81 2.23 0.79
N GLU A 146 -4.15 3.45 1.23
CA GLU A 146 -4.28 4.63 0.36
C GLU A 146 -2.95 4.92 -0.34
N ALA A 147 -1.85 4.93 0.41
CA ALA A 147 -0.51 5.11 -0.15
C ALA A 147 -0.17 4.02 -1.18
N LEU A 148 -0.44 2.75 -0.88
CA LEU A 148 -0.23 1.63 -1.80
C LEU A 148 -1.00 1.79 -3.12
N LEU A 149 -2.22 2.34 -3.07
CA LEU A 149 -3.00 2.64 -4.28
C LEU A 149 -2.42 3.84 -5.05
N MET A 150 -1.95 4.88 -4.36
CA MET A 150 -1.31 6.05 -4.98
C MET A 150 0.00 5.70 -5.70
N LEU A 151 0.71 4.65 -5.26
CA LEU A 151 1.88 4.12 -5.94
C LEU A 151 1.53 3.47 -7.30
N GLU A 152 0.25 3.26 -7.61
CA GLU A 152 -0.27 2.66 -8.86
C GLU A 152 0.45 1.34 -9.21
N SER A 153 0.83 0.60 -8.18
CA SER A 153 1.54 -0.65 -8.32
C SER A 153 0.49 -1.76 -8.41
N ALA A 154 0.35 -2.44 -9.55
CA ALA A 154 -0.55 -3.60 -9.68
C ALA A 154 -0.42 -4.63 -8.53
N PRO A 155 0.78 -4.87 -7.95
CA PRO A 155 0.94 -5.63 -6.72
C PRO A 155 0.12 -5.15 -5.50
N ALA A 156 -0.21 -3.87 -5.38
CA ALA A 156 -0.96 -3.30 -4.26
C ALA A 156 -2.41 -3.82 -4.23
N GLU A 157 -3.14 -3.71 -5.33
CA GLU A 157 -4.51 -4.22 -5.44
C GLU A 157 -4.57 -5.73 -5.20
N VAL A 158 -3.65 -6.48 -5.83
CA VAL A 158 -3.51 -7.93 -5.63
C VAL A 158 -3.24 -8.26 -4.16
N THR A 159 -2.44 -7.46 -3.47
CA THR A 159 -2.14 -7.65 -2.04
C THR A 159 -3.37 -7.37 -1.17
N LEU A 160 -4.10 -6.30 -1.44
CA LEU A 160 -5.34 -5.96 -0.73
C LEU A 160 -6.41 -7.04 -0.91
N LEU A 161 -6.60 -7.53 -2.14
CA LEU A 161 -7.50 -8.64 -2.44
C LEU A 161 -7.03 -9.96 -1.83
N GLY A 162 -5.73 -10.25 -1.89
CA GLY A 162 -5.14 -11.43 -1.28
C GLY A 162 -5.35 -11.49 0.23
N ALA A 163 -5.38 -10.33 0.91
CA ALA A 163 -5.62 -10.23 2.34
C ALA A 163 -7.04 -10.68 2.75
N LEU A 164 -8.05 -10.56 1.86
CA LEU A 164 -9.39 -11.12 2.08
C LEU A 164 -9.40 -12.65 2.16
N ARG A 165 -8.35 -13.32 1.65
CA ARG A 165 -8.20 -14.80 1.66
C ARG A 165 -7.20 -15.28 2.72
N SER A 166 -6.77 -14.41 3.62
CA SER A 166 -5.81 -14.74 4.68
C SER A 166 -6.34 -15.82 5.62
N ARG A 167 -5.47 -16.74 6.06
CA ARG A 167 -5.78 -17.69 7.15
C ARG A 167 -6.09 -16.99 8.48
N LYS A 168 -5.53 -15.80 8.69
CA LYS A 168 -5.81 -14.97 9.89
C LYS A 168 -7.09 -14.18 9.66
N TRP A 169 -8.14 -14.47 10.41
CA TRP A 169 -9.44 -13.79 10.30
C TRP A 169 -9.34 -12.29 10.57
N GLN A 170 -8.44 -11.84 11.45
CA GLN A 170 -8.22 -10.42 11.73
C GLN A 170 -7.78 -9.68 10.47
N LEU A 171 -6.92 -10.30 9.65
CA LEU A 171 -6.44 -9.71 8.41
C LEU A 171 -7.55 -9.65 7.35
N ARG A 172 -8.41 -10.68 7.27
CA ARG A 172 -9.60 -10.66 6.40
C ARG A 172 -10.57 -9.55 6.81
N ARG A 173 -10.86 -9.42 8.11
CA ARG A 173 -11.67 -8.32 8.67
C ARG A 173 -11.09 -6.96 8.30
N ASN A 174 -9.80 -6.77 8.51
CA ASN A 174 -9.13 -5.50 8.26
C ASN A 174 -9.16 -5.15 6.77
N ALA A 175 -8.87 -6.10 5.89
CA ALA A 175 -8.97 -5.91 4.45
C ALA A 175 -10.39 -5.52 4.03
N ALA A 176 -11.42 -6.22 4.54
CA ALA A 176 -12.81 -5.89 4.25
C ALA A 176 -13.17 -4.46 4.69
N ALA A 177 -12.78 -4.06 5.91
CA ALA A 177 -13.02 -2.72 6.43
C ALA A 177 -12.35 -1.65 5.55
N ILE A 178 -11.09 -1.84 5.20
CA ILE A 178 -10.29 -0.90 4.42
C ILE A 178 -10.85 -0.76 3.00
N LEU A 179 -11.16 -1.86 2.32
CA LEU A 179 -11.76 -1.82 0.98
C LEU A 179 -13.12 -1.10 0.97
N GLY A 180 -13.91 -1.24 2.04
CA GLY A 180 -15.14 -0.47 2.24
C GLY A 180 -14.93 1.01 2.54
N GLN A 181 -13.84 1.37 3.22
CA GLN A 181 -13.46 2.77 3.47
C GLN A 181 -12.98 3.46 2.18
N LEU A 182 -12.16 2.75 1.40
CA LEU A 182 -11.68 3.16 0.08
C LEU A 182 -12.78 3.22 -0.98
N ARG A 183 -13.95 2.63 -0.70
CA ARG A 183 -15.04 2.42 -1.67
C ARG A 183 -14.57 1.72 -2.95
N ALA A 184 -13.71 0.72 -2.79
CA ALA A 184 -13.12 -0.04 -3.90
C ALA A 184 -14.19 -0.84 -4.66
N ASP A 185 -14.62 -0.33 -5.80
CA ASP A 185 -15.61 -0.95 -6.68
C ASP A 185 -15.11 -2.29 -7.25
N TRP A 186 -13.82 -2.39 -7.58
CA TRP A 186 -13.15 -3.62 -8.00
C TRP A 186 -13.13 -4.71 -6.93
N ALA A 187 -13.38 -4.39 -5.66
CA ALA A 187 -13.43 -5.36 -4.58
C ALA A 187 -14.83 -5.94 -4.32
N VAL A 188 -15.86 -5.52 -5.07
CA VAL A 188 -17.27 -5.92 -4.82
C VAL A 188 -17.47 -7.43 -4.87
N VAL A 189 -17.02 -8.10 -5.93
CA VAL A 189 -17.16 -9.56 -6.07
C VAL A 189 -16.33 -10.31 -5.00
N PRO A 190 -15.04 -10.00 -4.78
CA PRO A 190 -14.26 -10.55 -3.67
C PRO A 190 -14.93 -10.40 -2.30
N LEU A 191 -15.48 -9.22 -1.99
CA LEU A 191 -16.19 -8.97 -0.73
C LEU A 191 -17.50 -9.76 -0.63
N GLY A 192 -18.16 -10.02 -1.76
CA GLY A 192 -19.32 -10.90 -1.83
C GLY A 192 -19.03 -12.33 -1.33
N HIS A 193 -17.85 -12.87 -1.63
CA HIS A 193 -17.43 -14.16 -1.08
C HIS A 193 -17.25 -14.12 0.44
N VAL A 194 -16.72 -13.00 0.96
CA VAL A 194 -16.46 -12.80 2.40
C VAL A 194 -17.75 -12.61 3.21
N LEU A 195 -18.92 -12.43 2.57
CA LEU A 195 -20.21 -12.44 3.28
C LEU A 195 -20.51 -13.77 3.97
N HIS A 196 -19.88 -14.86 3.53
CA HIS A 196 -20.05 -16.21 4.07
C HIS A 196 -18.80 -16.66 4.85
N ASP A 197 -18.03 -15.71 5.37
CA ASP A 197 -16.83 -16.00 6.17
C ASP A 197 -17.19 -16.77 7.45
N GLU A 198 -16.35 -17.74 7.81
CA GLU A 198 -16.54 -18.58 9.01
C GLU A 198 -16.58 -17.75 10.33
N HIS A 199 -16.00 -16.55 10.33
CA HIS A 199 -16.05 -15.64 11.47
C HIS A 199 -17.11 -14.54 11.24
N ASP A 200 -18.15 -14.52 12.08
CA ASP A 200 -19.25 -13.55 11.99
C ASP A 200 -18.80 -12.08 11.94
N VAL A 201 -17.73 -11.73 12.66
CA VAL A 201 -17.18 -10.36 12.65
C VAL A 201 -16.68 -10.00 11.25
N VAL A 202 -16.04 -10.94 10.55
CA VAL A 202 -15.54 -10.74 9.19
C VAL A 202 -16.71 -10.60 8.21
N ALA A 203 -17.70 -11.50 8.29
CA ALA A 203 -18.90 -11.46 7.44
C ALA A 203 -19.70 -10.14 7.61
N ARG A 204 -19.90 -9.70 8.87
CA ARG A 204 -20.53 -8.39 9.17
C ARG A 204 -19.72 -7.22 8.63
N THR A 205 -18.40 -7.28 8.71
CA THR A 205 -17.51 -6.24 8.18
C THR A 205 -17.60 -6.17 6.65
N ALA A 206 -17.57 -7.31 5.96
CA ALA A 206 -17.75 -7.36 4.50
C ALA A 206 -19.12 -6.81 4.06
N ARG A 207 -20.19 -7.13 4.82
CA ARG A 207 -21.51 -6.56 4.58
C ARG A 207 -21.51 -5.03 4.74
N ALA A 208 -20.88 -4.51 5.79
CA ALA A 208 -20.73 -3.06 6.00
C ALA A 208 -19.89 -2.41 4.88
N ALA A 209 -18.84 -3.08 4.41
CA ALA A 209 -18.00 -2.61 3.31
C ALA A 209 -18.78 -2.50 2.00
N LEU A 210 -19.53 -3.53 1.61
CA LEU A 210 -20.40 -3.51 0.43
C LEU A 210 -21.46 -2.40 0.51
N LYS A 211 -22.04 -2.17 1.69
CA LYS A 211 -22.97 -1.05 1.92
C LYS A 211 -22.30 0.31 1.71
N ARG A 212 -21.03 0.47 2.11
CA ARG A 212 -20.25 1.71 1.91
C ARG A 212 -19.85 1.92 0.44
N ILE A 213 -19.50 0.85 -0.28
CA ILE A 213 -19.17 0.90 -1.71
C ILE A 213 -20.40 1.32 -2.53
N ALA A 214 -21.58 0.80 -2.19
CA ALA A 214 -22.89 1.26 -2.67
C ALA A 214 -23.14 1.21 -4.19
N THR A 215 -22.32 0.48 -4.96
CA THR A 215 -22.53 0.24 -6.40
C THR A 215 -23.78 -0.62 -6.65
N PRO A 216 -24.37 -0.56 -7.86
CA PRO A 216 -25.52 -1.42 -8.20
C PRO A 216 -25.23 -2.91 -8.02
N GLU A 217 -24.01 -3.34 -8.35
CA GLU A 217 -23.57 -4.72 -8.16
C GLU A 217 -23.43 -5.09 -6.67
N ALA A 218 -22.86 -4.21 -5.84
CA ALA A 218 -22.79 -4.44 -4.41
C ALA A 218 -24.18 -4.60 -3.78
N ARG A 219 -25.17 -3.83 -4.25
CA ARG A 219 -26.57 -3.98 -3.82
C ARG A 219 -27.15 -5.33 -4.21
N ARG A 220 -26.97 -5.76 -5.46
CA ARG A 220 -27.42 -7.09 -5.93
C ARG A 220 -26.83 -8.23 -5.10
N ILE A 221 -25.53 -8.15 -4.77
CA ILE A 221 -24.86 -9.15 -3.91
C ILE A 221 -25.46 -9.15 -2.50
N LEU A 222 -25.72 -7.97 -1.93
CA LEU A 222 -26.34 -7.84 -0.60
C LEU A 222 -27.78 -8.37 -0.57
N ASP A 223 -28.55 -8.14 -1.63
CA ASP A 223 -29.94 -8.61 -1.76
C ASP A 223 -29.99 -10.13 -1.94
N ALA A 224 -29.03 -10.72 -2.67
CA ALA A 224 -28.90 -12.16 -2.87
C ALA A 224 -28.42 -12.92 -1.62
N SER A 225 -27.76 -12.22 -0.69
CA SER A 225 -27.29 -12.77 0.58
C SER A 225 -27.87 -11.93 1.73
N PRO A 226 -29.15 -12.10 2.09
CA PRO A 226 -29.73 -11.41 3.24
C PRO A 226 -29.04 -11.85 4.54
N ALA A 227 -28.95 -10.96 5.53
CA ALA A 227 -28.40 -11.35 6.82
C ALA A 227 -29.32 -12.40 7.45
N GLU A 228 -28.76 -13.56 7.84
CA GLU A 228 -29.53 -14.54 8.59
C GLU A 228 -30.02 -13.90 9.89
N SER A 229 -31.35 -13.79 10.00
CA SER A 229 -32.01 -13.23 11.17
C SER A 229 -31.99 -14.28 12.27
N GLY A 230 -31.04 -14.20 13.21
CA GLY A 230 -31.04 -15.14 14.32
C GLY A 230 -29.80 -15.22 15.19
N ALA A 231 -29.25 -14.11 15.71
CA ALA A 231 -28.57 -14.10 17.01
C ALA A 231 -28.20 -12.67 17.47
N ASP A 232 -28.85 -12.28 18.56
CA ASP A 232 -28.38 -11.34 19.59
C ASP A 232 -28.30 -9.83 19.29
N GLN A 233 -29.43 -9.16 19.51
CA GLN A 233 -29.54 -7.72 19.78
C GLN A 233 -29.02 -7.32 21.18
N ARG A 234 -28.00 -7.99 21.74
CA ARG A 234 -27.45 -7.69 23.09
C ARG A 234 -25.95 -7.40 23.13
N SER A 235 -25.37 -6.92 22.05
CA SER A 235 -24.00 -6.37 22.07
C SER A 235 -23.87 -5.15 21.17
N THR A 236 -24.76 -4.18 21.32
CA THR A 236 -24.70 -2.88 20.64
C THR A 236 -24.40 -1.74 21.62
N SER A 237 -23.55 -1.97 22.63
CA SER A 237 -23.13 -0.89 23.53
C SER A 237 -21.62 -0.78 23.78
N GLU A 238 -20.76 -1.69 23.29
CA GLU A 238 -19.31 -1.53 23.48
C GLU A 238 -18.54 -1.76 22.19
N THR A 239 -17.80 -0.73 21.79
CA THR A 239 -16.73 -0.68 20.77
C THR A 239 -17.13 -0.62 19.30
N LEU A 240 -17.88 0.42 18.93
CA LEU A 240 -17.62 1.12 17.67
C LEU A 240 -17.07 2.51 18.02
N SER A 241 -15.75 2.63 18.18
CA SER A 241 -15.07 3.92 18.14
C SER A 241 -15.26 4.49 16.74
N VAL A 242 -16.19 5.44 16.68
CA VAL A 242 -16.34 6.38 15.58
C VAL A 242 -15.01 7.08 15.40
N VAL A 243 -14.49 6.98 14.19
CA VAL A 243 -13.47 7.90 13.70
C VAL A 243 -14.22 9.17 13.38
N ASP A 244 -14.05 10.19 14.21
CA ASP A 244 -14.50 11.53 13.87
C ASP A 244 -13.81 11.98 12.58
N VAL A 245 -14.63 12.34 11.60
CA VAL A 245 -14.17 13.04 10.40
C VAL A 245 -13.92 14.49 10.83
N PRO A 246 -12.69 15.02 10.75
CA PRO A 246 -12.44 16.41 11.10
C PRO A 246 -13.10 17.37 10.10
N ASP A 247 -13.67 18.45 10.63
CA ASP A 247 -14.62 19.39 10.01
C ASP A 247 -14.05 20.27 8.87
N HIS A 248 -12.85 19.99 8.36
CA HIS A 248 -12.15 20.85 7.38
C HIS A 248 -12.31 20.41 5.91
N MET A 249 -13.20 19.46 5.62
CA MET A 249 -13.42 18.94 4.25
C MET A 249 -14.84 19.10 3.71
N LYS A 250 -15.64 20.03 4.26
CA LYS A 250 -16.88 20.47 3.58
C LYS A 250 -16.53 21.38 2.40
N PRO A 251 -17.12 21.19 1.21
CA PRO A 251 -17.02 22.16 0.13
C PRO A 251 -17.62 23.50 0.59
N SER A 252 -16.87 24.57 0.36
CA SER A 252 -17.25 25.95 0.64
C SER A 252 -18.55 26.31 -0.08
N GLU A 253 -19.66 26.38 0.66
CA GLU A 253 -20.87 27.06 0.20
C GLU A 253 -20.65 28.57 0.35
N ALA A 254 -20.57 29.24 -0.79
CA ALA A 254 -20.48 30.69 -0.89
C ALA A 254 -21.66 31.36 -0.16
N GLN A 255 -21.30 32.28 0.73
CA GLN A 255 -22.21 33.18 1.42
C GLN A 255 -22.99 34.02 0.40
N ALA A 256 -24.32 33.94 0.45
CA ALA A 256 -25.21 34.97 -0.08
C ALA A 256 -26.05 35.51 1.08
N SER A 257 -25.84 36.78 1.39
CA SER A 257 -26.61 37.56 2.38
C SER A 257 -28.07 37.77 1.93
N PRO A 258 -28.98 38.12 2.87
CA PRO A 258 -30.42 38.00 2.67
C PRO A 258 -31.05 39.31 2.17
N GLU A 259 -31.91 39.24 1.15
CA GLU A 259 -32.88 40.29 0.87
C GLU A 259 -34.30 39.75 0.63
N VAL A 260 -35.19 40.25 1.49
CA VAL A 260 -36.55 40.74 1.23
C VAL A 260 -37.55 39.82 0.49
N ARG A 261 -38.40 39.21 1.31
CA ARG A 261 -39.88 39.24 1.24
C ARG A 261 -40.50 39.70 -0.10
N GLU A 262 -41.08 38.78 -0.86
CA GLU A 262 -42.42 39.02 -1.42
C GLU A 262 -43.20 37.73 -1.71
N LYS A 263 -44.48 37.78 -1.38
CA LYS A 263 -45.47 36.72 -1.52
C LYS A 263 -45.84 36.58 -3.00
N THR A 264 -45.96 35.35 -3.50
CA THR A 264 -47.08 34.91 -4.37
C THR A 264 -46.93 33.44 -4.76
N LYS A 265 -48.00 32.66 -4.54
CA LYS A 265 -48.34 31.38 -5.18
C LYS A 265 -49.77 31.56 -5.70
N PRO A 266 -50.30 30.68 -6.56
CA PRO A 266 -49.66 29.86 -7.59
C PRO A 266 -50.39 30.00 -8.95
N SER A 267 -49.81 29.55 -10.06
CA SER A 267 -50.57 29.31 -11.30
C SER A 267 -49.92 28.21 -12.15
N ARG A 268 -50.60 27.05 -12.19
CA ARG A 268 -50.66 26.12 -13.35
C ARG A 268 -51.98 26.45 -14.07
N PRO A 269 -52.08 26.38 -15.40
CA PRO A 269 -52.05 25.12 -16.17
C PRO A 269 -51.19 25.25 -17.45
N THR A 270 -50.87 24.21 -18.24
CA THR A 270 -51.78 23.53 -19.19
C THR A 270 -51.04 22.36 -19.85
N LYS A 271 -51.80 21.31 -20.15
CA LYS A 271 -51.40 20.09 -20.88
C LYS A 271 -51.24 20.34 -22.40
N MET A 272 -50.57 19.37 -23.03
CA MET A 272 -50.80 18.78 -24.37
C MET A 272 -49.89 19.15 -25.55
N ASN A 273 -49.47 18.04 -26.18
CA ASN A 273 -49.12 17.80 -27.57
C ASN A 273 -47.76 18.26 -28.11
N ASN A 274 -46.88 17.29 -28.40
CA ASN A 274 -46.84 16.79 -29.78
C ASN A 274 -46.35 15.34 -29.90
N LEU A 275 -46.97 14.66 -30.86
CA LEU A 275 -46.91 13.27 -31.28
C LEU A 275 -46.13 13.20 -32.60
N ALA A 276 -45.13 12.31 -32.72
CA ALA A 276 -44.70 11.67 -33.98
C ALA A 276 -43.61 10.61 -33.62
N LEU A 277 -43.88 9.30 -33.61
CA LEU A 277 -43.95 8.36 -34.75
C LEU A 277 -42.67 8.32 -35.61
N LEU A 278 -41.82 7.31 -35.39
CA LEU A 278 -41.50 6.25 -36.37
C LEU A 278 -40.38 5.29 -35.86
N LYS A 279 -40.75 4.03 -35.63
CA LYS A 279 -39.98 2.82 -36.02
C LYS A 279 -40.86 2.08 -37.05
N PRO A 280 -40.47 0.96 -37.70
CA PRO A 280 -39.20 0.23 -37.77
C PRO A 280 -38.79 -0.14 -39.23
N SER A 281 -37.61 -0.74 -39.43
CA SER A 281 -37.21 -1.67 -40.54
C SER A 281 -35.68 -1.79 -40.54
N ALA A 282 -35.01 -2.88 -40.89
CA ALA A 282 -35.36 -4.27 -41.11
C ALA A 282 -34.03 -5.05 -41.16
N GLU A 283 -34.13 -6.35 -40.94
CA GLU A 283 -33.25 -7.44 -41.40
C GLU A 283 -32.23 -7.10 -42.49
N SER A 284 -31.01 -7.65 -42.36
CA SER A 284 -30.40 -8.55 -43.36
C SER A 284 -29.01 -9.01 -42.90
N GLN A 285 -28.87 -10.30 -42.58
CA GLN A 285 -27.61 -11.02 -42.72
C GLN A 285 -27.30 -11.24 -44.21
N PRO A 286 -26.04 -11.57 -44.54
CA PRO A 286 -25.83 -12.76 -45.35
C PRO A 286 -24.79 -13.73 -44.76
N GLN A 287 -25.02 -15.00 -45.08
CA GLN A 287 -24.14 -16.16 -44.95
C GLN A 287 -23.06 -16.19 -46.06
N GLY A 288 -22.06 -17.06 -45.87
CA GLY A 288 -21.18 -17.62 -46.91
C GLY A 288 -19.84 -16.87 -47.04
N ASP A 289 -18.67 -17.48 -47.18
CA ASP A 289 -18.26 -18.83 -47.61
C ASP A 289 -16.84 -19.08 -47.05
N GLU A 290 -16.56 -20.26 -46.47
CA GLU A 290 -15.82 -21.40 -47.06
C GLU A 290 -14.29 -21.25 -47.20
N GLU A 291 -13.63 -22.36 -46.86
CA GLU A 291 -12.31 -22.85 -47.29
C GLU A 291 -11.04 -22.05 -46.93
N ASN A 292 -10.17 -22.66 -46.12
CA ASN A 292 -9.15 -23.55 -46.69
C ASN A 292 -8.43 -24.38 -45.61
N THR A 293 -8.09 -25.57 -46.05
CA THR A 293 -7.52 -26.76 -45.43
C THR A 293 -6.02 -26.69 -45.16
N ALA A 294 -5.58 -27.63 -44.29
CA ALA A 294 -4.31 -28.39 -44.34
C ALA A 294 -2.99 -27.59 -44.20
N ASP A 295 -1.85 -28.11 -43.72
CA ASP A 295 -1.41 -29.49 -43.47
C ASP A 295 -0.14 -29.47 -42.57
N ALA A 296 0.12 -30.63 -41.96
CA ALA A 296 1.41 -31.27 -41.68
C ALA A 296 2.62 -30.54 -41.01
N GLU A 297 3.08 -31.11 -39.87
CA GLU A 297 4.38 -31.80 -39.67
C GLU A 297 4.56 -32.01 -38.14
N LYS A 298 4.33 -33.18 -37.55
CA LYS A 298 5.14 -34.43 -37.53
C LYS A 298 6.67 -34.22 -37.53
N GLY A 299 7.28 -34.60 -36.40
CA GLY A 299 8.72 -34.87 -36.24
C GLY A 299 9.11 -34.82 -34.76
N SER A 300 8.84 -35.84 -33.94
CA SER A 300 9.69 -37.02 -33.67
C SER A 300 11.08 -36.73 -33.09
N GLU A 301 11.24 -37.14 -31.83
CA GLU A 301 12.36 -37.91 -31.26
C GLU A 301 13.78 -37.33 -31.15
N SER A 302 14.26 -37.33 -29.90
CA SER A 302 15.56 -37.80 -29.36
C SER A 302 15.80 -36.99 -28.08
N THR A 303 15.89 -37.51 -26.85
CA THR A 303 16.58 -38.70 -26.32
C THR A 303 16.08 -38.94 -24.90
#